data_AF-A0A9J7EMU0-F1
#
_entry.id   AF-A0A9J7EMU0-F1
#
_cell.length_a   1.000
_cell.length_b   1.000
_cell.length_c   1.000
_cell.angle_alpha   90.00
_cell.angle_beta   90.00
_cell.angle_gamma   90.00
#
_symmetry.space_group_name_H-M   'P 1'
#
loop_
_entity.id
_entity.type
_entity.pdbx_description
1 polymer ?
#
loop_
_entity_poly.entity_id
_entity_poly.type
_entity_poly.pdbx_seq_one_letter_code
_entity_poly.pdbx_strand_id
1 'polypeptide(L)'
;MLILLKFIVFLYYIGKAQTKQTYYWQKYYEEKNANEAPTRILQLMRSYYEENHARVAALNPMRFMYEESPYYEQGYVVSELLERYRKLVETSQRVFTYNSDTFYHTLKRVEWAQRLYFEIYHLVRMMHETPKKWQIEPEFFITEQIRPKGMESAALSKVQIKGEENTDGPSQEDLERLKSFQNVLDVMAKKREKNKKMKRKIYKQIRETFLTNVTGKMNYSDIYKHMQKKYNVQWPIDYGWEIDYEW
;
A
#
# COMPACT_ATOMS: atom_id res chain seq x y z
N MET A 1 61.95 -6.94 37.95
CA MET A 1 61.07 -6.58 36.81
C MET A 1 59.62 -7.02 37.00
N LEU A 2 59.34 -8.28 37.39
CA LEU A 2 57.98 -8.80 37.59
C LEU A 2 57.11 -8.03 38.61
N ILE A 3 57.71 -7.49 39.68
CA ILE A 3 57.00 -6.71 40.71
C ILE A 3 56.45 -5.41 40.13
N LEU A 4 57.21 -4.76 39.26
CA LEU A 4 56.87 -3.47 38.65
C LEU A 4 55.71 -3.64 37.65
N LEU A 5 55.68 -4.75 36.91
CA LEU A 5 54.59 -5.09 36.00
C LEU A 5 53.28 -5.37 36.75
N LYS A 6 53.35 -6.10 37.88
CA LYS A 6 52.17 -6.35 38.74
C LYS A 6 51.61 -5.06 39.33
N PHE A 7 52.47 -4.12 39.71
CA PHE A 7 52.06 -2.81 40.25
C PHE A 7 51.34 -1.95 39.21
N ILE A 8 51.84 -1.91 37.96
CA ILE A 8 51.19 -1.18 36.86
C ILE A 8 49.80 -1.76 36.54
N VAL A 9 49.67 -3.09 36.49
CA VAL A 9 48.37 -3.74 36.28
C VAL A 9 47.40 -3.42 37.42
N PHE A 10 47.87 -3.45 38.67
CA PHE A 10 47.06 -3.10 39.84
C PHE A 10 46.53 -1.66 39.79
N LEU A 11 47.40 -0.68 39.45
CA LEU A 11 46.99 0.72 39.28
C LEU A 11 45.95 0.89 38.16
N TYR A 12 46.09 0.16 37.05
CA TYR A 12 45.11 0.18 35.96
C TYR A 12 43.72 -0.32 36.40
N TYR A 13 43.68 -1.40 37.20
CA TYR A 13 42.42 -1.92 37.74
C TYR A 13 41.80 -0.98 38.78
N ILE A 14 42.59 -0.32 39.64
CA ILE A 14 42.10 0.70 40.57
C ILE A 14 41.49 1.89 39.81
N GLY A 15 42.15 2.38 38.76
CA GLY A 15 41.64 3.47 37.92
C GLY A 15 40.29 3.11 37.27
N LYS A 16 40.13 1.87 36.77
CA LYS A 16 38.84 1.38 36.24
C LYS A 16 37.77 1.20 37.32
N ALA A 17 38.15 0.83 38.54
CA ALA A 17 37.19 0.71 39.65
C ALA A 17 36.67 2.09 40.09
N GLN A 18 37.55 3.10 40.15
CA GLN A 18 37.18 4.47 40.48
C GLN A 18 36.24 5.11 39.46
N THR A 19 36.45 4.89 38.15
CA THR A 19 35.55 5.44 37.11
C THR A 19 34.15 4.84 37.15
N LYS A 20 34.01 3.56 37.55
CA LYS A 20 32.68 2.97 37.80
C LYS A 20 32.02 3.58 39.03
N GLN A 21 32.76 3.79 40.12
CA GLN A 21 32.21 4.38 41.34
C GLN A 21 31.73 5.82 41.15
N THR A 22 32.47 6.66 40.40
CA THR A 22 32.05 8.04 40.13
C THR A 22 30.79 8.12 39.28
N TYR A 23 30.60 7.19 38.33
CA TYR A 23 29.36 7.08 37.56
C TYR A 23 28.15 6.76 38.45
N TYR A 24 28.28 5.81 39.38
CA TYR A 24 27.20 5.50 40.33
C TYR A 24 26.96 6.66 41.30
N TRP A 25 28.00 7.32 41.81
CA TRP A 25 27.84 8.49 42.67
C TRP A 25 27.11 9.64 41.97
N GLN A 26 27.46 9.95 40.72
CA GLN A 26 26.78 10.97 39.93
C GLN A 26 25.33 10.61 39.58
N LYS A 27 25.00 9.32 39.48
CA LYS A 27 23.64 8.84 39.25
C LYS A 27 22.67 9.25 40.38
N TYR A 28 23.16 9.46 41.60
CA TYR A 28 22.34 9.79 42.78
C TYR A 28 22.43 11.26 43.23
N TYR A 29 23.01 12.17 42.44
CA TYR A 29 22.89 13.61 42.74
C TYR A 29 21.50 14.10 42.33
N GLU A 30 20.53 13.92 43.22
CA GLU A 30 19.12 14.25 43.02
C GLU A 30 18.94 15.69 42.56
N GLU A 31 19.64 16.65 43.16
CA GLU A 31 19.52 18.08 42.83
C GLU A 31 20.02 18.37 41.41
N LYS A 32 21.18 17.84 41.01
CA LYS A 32 21.71 18.01 39.65
C LYS A 32 20.82 17.33 38.61
N ASN A 33 20.34 16.12 38.89
CA ASN A 33 19.43 15.41 38.02
C ASN A 33 18.07 16.10 37.91
N ALA A 34 17.55 16.67 39.00
CA ALA A 34 16.31 17.44 39.00
C ALA A 34 16.46 18.73 38.19
N ASN A 35 17.59 19.42 38.30
CA ASN A 35 17.88 20.63 37.53
C ASN A 35 18.08 20.34 36.02
N GLU A 36 18.66 19.19 35.66
CA GLU A 36 18.86 18.78 34.26
C GLU A 36 17.67 18.02 33.66
N ALA A 37 16.71 17.56 34.48
CA ALA A 37 15.57 16.77 34.00
C ALA A 37 14.71 17.52 32.97
N PRO A 38 14.33 18.80 33.17
CA PRO A 38 13.52 19.53 32.19
C PRO A 38 14.21 19.65 30.83
N THR A 39 15.52 19.94 30.81
CA THR A 39 16.27 20.09 29.57
C THR A 39 16.44 18.75 28.85
N ARG A 40 16.66 17.65 29.57
CA ARG A 40 16.70 16.30 28.98
C ARG A 40 15.33 15.87 28.43
N ILE A 41 14.23 16.20 29.11
CA ILE A 41 12.88 15.93 28.60
C ILE A 41 12.62 16.71 27.31
N LEU A 42 13.00 17.99 27.26
CA LEU A 42 12.88 18.79 26.05
C LEU A 42 13.74 18.24 24.90
N GLN A 43 14.96 17.78 25.18
CA GLN A 43 15.80 17.11 24.19
C GLN A 43 15.17 15.81 23.68
N LEU A 44 14.60 14.99 24.57
CA LEU A 44 13.88 13.78 24.20
C LEU A 44 12.67 14.10 23.32
N MET A 45 11.84 15.06 23.72
CA MET A 45 10.69 15.50 22.93
C MET A 45 11.10 16.03 21.56
N ARG A 46 12.17 16.82 21.50
CA ARG A 46 12.72 17.33 20.24
C ARG A 46 13.23 16.21 19.35
N SER A 47 14.02 15.27 19.90
CA SER A 47 14.53 14.12 19.14
C SER A 47 13.40 13.25 18.63
N TYR A 48 12.37 13.00 19.45
CA TYR A 48 11.19 12.26 19.04
C TYR A 48 10.44 12.99 17.91
N TYR A 49 10.28 14.30 18.01
CA TYR A 49 9.65 15.12 16.98
C TYR A 49 10.43 15.08 15.66
N GLU A 50 11.74 15.34 15.70
CA GLU A 50 12.61 15.36 14.52
C GLU A 50 12.71 13.96 13.87
N GLU A 51 12.87 12.90 14.66
CA GLU A 51 12.89 11.52 14.17
C GLU A 51 11.54 11.10 13.59
N ASN A 52 10.43 11.44 14.26
CA ASN A 52 9.10 11.11 13.76
C ASN A 52 8.82 11.83 12.44
N HIS A 53 9.19 13.11 12.34
CA HIS A 53 9.07 13.86 11.09
C HIS A 53 9.90 13.22 9.96
N ALA A 54 11.13 12.79 10.25
CA ALA A 54 11.96 12.08 9.28
C ALA A 54 11.37 10.72 8.86
N ARG A 55 10.81 9.95 9.81
CA ARG A 55 10.13 8.67 9.52
C ARG A 55 8.89 8.87 8.66
N VAL A 56 8.05 9.85 9.01
CA VAL A 56 6.86 10.21 8.21
C VAL A 56 7.27 10.64 6.81
N ALA A 57 8.29 11.49 6.68
CA ALA A 57 8.81 11.90 5.37
C ALA A 57 9.36 10.72 4.55
N ALA A 58 9.98 9.73 5.19
CA ALA A 58 10.48 8.51 4.53
C ALA A 58 9.34 7.54 4.14
N LEU A 59 8.27 7.48 4.93
CA LEU A 59 7.09 6.64 4.67
C LEU A 59 6.15 7.25 3.64
N ASN A 60 6.07 8.59 3.55
CA ASN A 60 5.17 9.28 2.64
C ASN A 60 5.33 8.82 1.18
N PRO A 61 6.54 8.71 0.59
CA PRO A 61 6.69 8.19 -0.77
C PRO A 61 6.18 6.75 -0.95
N MET A 62 6.37 5.89 0.06
CA MET A 62 5.83 4.53 0.02
C MET A 62 4.30 4.57 0.11
N ARG A 63 3.77 5.39 1.03
CA ARG A 63 2.34 5.64 1.19
C ARG A 63 1.73 6.13 -0.12
N PHE A 64 2.28 7.16 -0.75
CA PHE A 64 1.83 7.62 -2.07
C PHE A 64 1.93 6.52 -3.13
N MET A 65 3.01 5.75 -3.19
CA MET A 65 3.13 4.64 -4.14
C MET A 65 2.04 3.57 -3.97
N TYR A 66 1.59 3.30 -2.74
CA TYR A 66 0.54 2.31 -2.47
C TYR A 66 -0.87 2.91 -2.54
N GLU A 67 -1.07 4.13 -2.03
CA GLU A 67 -2.35 4.84 -2.01
C GLU A 67 -2.74 5.35 -3.40
N GLU A 68 -1.77 5.76 -4.21
CA GLU A 68 -1.92 6.08 -5.64
C GLU A 68 -1.81 4.81 -6.50
N SER A 69 -2.37 3.70 -6.02
CA SER A 69 -2.51 2.50 -6.82
C SER A 69 -3.99 2.20 -7.07
N PRO A 70 -4.33 1.71 -8.27
CA PRO A 70 -5.71 1.35 -8.60
C PRO A 70 -6.27 0.27 -7.69
N TYR A 71 -5.43 -0.67 -7.25
CA TYR A 71 -5.82 -1.76 -6.37
C TYR A 71 -6.14 -1.27 -4.96
N TYR A 72 -5.40 -0.26 -4.49
CA TYR A 72 -5.70 0.37 -3.22
C TYR A 72 -7.00 1.17 -3.30
N GLU A 73 -7.16 2.00 -4.33
CA GLU A 73 -8.39 2.78 -4.53
C GLU A 73 -9.61 1.85 -4.66
N GLN A 74 -9.51 0.75 -5.43
CA GLN A 74 -10.56 -0.27 -5.51
C GLN A 74 -10.80 -0.98 -4.18
N GLY A 75 -9.74 -1.38 -3.47
CA GLY A 75 -9.86 -2.05 -2.17
C GLY A 75 -10.56 -1.17 -1.14
N TYR A 76 -10.21 0.12 -1.12
CA TYR A 76 -10.85 1.14 -0.29
C TYR A 76 -12.34 1.29 -0.63
N VAL A 77 -12.67 1.49 -1.91
CA VAL A 77 -14.07 1.63 -2.36
C VAL A 77 -14.90 0.39 -2.00
N VAL A 78 -14.34 -0.81 -2.14
CA VAL A 78 -15.00 -2.06 -1.73
C VAL A 78 -15.20 -2.12 -0.22
N SER A 79 -14.21 -1.73 0.58
CA SER A 79 -14.36 -1.70 2.04
C SER A 79 -15.44 -0.73 2.51
N GLU A 80 -15.50 0.47 1.91
CA GLU A 80 -16.56 1.44 2.20
C GLU A 80 -17.92 0.89 1.79
N LEU A 81 -18.04 0.28 0.61
CA LEU A 81 -19.29 -0.31 0.13
C LEU A 81 -19.82 -1.37 1.11
N LEU A 82 -18.95 -2.26 1.59
CA LEU A 82 -19.31 -3.28 2.59
C LEU A 82 -19.77 -2.64 3.90
N GLU A 83 -19.11 -1.58 4.35
CA GLU A 83 -19.50 -0.87 5.57
C GLU A 83 -20.86 -0.18 5.42
N ARG A 84 -21.11 0.53 4.30
CA ARG A 84 -22.41 1.18 4.04
C ARG A 84 -23.53 0.17 3.92
N TYR A 85 -23.26 -0.96 3.26
CA TYR A 85 -24.22 -2.06 3.17
C TYR A 85 -24.54 -2.64 4.55
N ARG A 86 -23.52 -2.88 5.39
CA ARG A 86 -23.74 -3.35 6.77
C ARG A 86 -24.63 -2.38 7.55
N LYS A 87 -24.33 -1.07 7.51
CA LYS A 87 -25.14 -0.03 8.18
C LYS A 87 -26.58 0.02 7.66
N LEU A 88 -26.77 -0.18 6.35
CA LEU A 88 -28.10 -0.25 5.73
C LEU A 88 -28.90 -1.45 6.27
N VAL A 89 -28.27 -2.63 6.32
CA VAL A 89 -28.87 -3.85 6.88
C VAL A 89 -29.20 -3.71 8.36
N GLU A 90 -28.29 -3.13 9.16
CA GLU A 90 -28.56 -2.87 10.59
C GLU A 90 -29.75 -1.91 10.77
N THR A 91 -29.84 -0.88 9.92
CA THR A 91 -30.94 0.11 9.96
C THR A 91 -32.28 -0.53 9.61
N SER A 92 -32.32 -1.44 8.64
CA SER A 92 -33.54 -2.15 8.25
C SER A 92 -33.95 -3.20 9.28
N GLN A 93 -33.00 -3.96 9.85
CA GLN A 93 -33.28 -4.97 10.86
C GLN A 93 -33.89 -4.38 12.14
N ARG A 94 -33.43 -3.18 12.57
CA ARG A 94 -33.96 -2.54 13.79
C ARG A 94 -35.46 -2.28 13.75
N VAL A 95 -36.03 -2.05 12.57
CA VAL A 95 -37.49 -1.83 12.42
C VAL A 95 -38.28 -3.07 12.81
N PHE A 96 -37.72 -4.26 12.55
CA PHE A 96 -38.38 -5.54 12.87
C PHE A 96 -38.18 -5.97 14.32
N THR A 97 -37.11 -5.53 14.99
CA THR A 97 -36.82 -5.92 16.37
C THR A 97 -37.49 -5.05 17.42
N TYR A 98 -37.75 -3.77 17.12
CA TYR A 98 -38.30 -2.82 18.09
C TYR A 98 -39.70 -2.35 17.67
N ASN A 99 -40.74 -2.97 18.25
CA ASN A 99 -42.14 -2.62 17.99
C ASN A 99 -42.59 -1.24 18.54
N SER A 100 -41.72 -0.54 19.27
CA SER A 100 -42.05 0.73 19.95
C SER A 100 -41.62 1.98 19.18
N ASP A 101 -41.10 1.85 17.96
CA ASP A 101 -40.69 3.02 17.19
C ASP A 101 -41.92 3.84 16.77
N THR A 102 -41.90 5.13 17.14
CA THR A 102 -42.94 6.07 16.67
C THR A 102 -42.85 6.23 15.16
N PHE A 103 -43.96 6.57 14.51
CA PHE A 103 -44.02 6.81 13.06
C PHE A 103 -42.90 7.76 12.57
N TYR A 104 -42.57 8.77 13.36
CA TYR A 104 -41.49 9.72 13.07
C TYR A 104 -40.10 9.07 13.06
N HIS A 105 -39.83 8.15 14.00
CA HIS A 105 -38.56 7.41 14.01
C HIS A 105 -38.44 6.50 12.79
N THR A 106 -39.54 5.88 12.36
CA THR A 106 -39.57 5.08 11.13
C THR A 106 -39.26 5.94 9.91
N LEU A 107 -39.91 7.09 9.74
CA LEU A 107 -39.62 8.02 8.63
C LEU A 107 -38.15 8.45 8.59
N LYS A 108 -37.58 8.86 9.73
CA LYS A 108 -36.17 9.28 9.81
C LYS A 108 -35.21 8.15 9.43
N ARG A 109 -35.55 6.89 9.75
CA ARG A 109 -34.76 5.73 9.34
C ARG A 109 -34.88 5.43 7.85
N VAL A 110 -36.06 5.60 7.25
CA VAL A 110 -36.23 5.48 5.80
C VAL A 110 -35.36 6.53 5.08
N GLU A 111 -35.35 7.77 5.56
CA GLU A 111 -34.48 8.82 5.02
C GLU A 111 -33.00 8.43 5.12
N TRP A 112 -32.56 7.89 6.26
CA TRP A 112 -31.18 7.43 6.42
C TRP A 112 -30.85 6.24 5.51
N ALA A 113 -31.74 5.27 5.39
CA ALA A 113 -31.58 4.15 4.48
C ALA A 113 -31.47 4.62 3.02
N GLN A 114 -32.27 5.62 2.63
CA GLN A 114 -32.19 6.24 1.31
C GLN A 114 -30.84 6.93 1.06
N ARG A 115 -30.31 7.66 2.05
CA ARG A 115 -28.96 8.25 1.95
C ARG A 115 -27.88 7.19 1.78
N LEU A 116 -27.92 6.13 2.60
CA LEU A 116 -26.98 5.00 2.48
C LEU A 116 -27.08 4.30 1.13
N TYR A 117 -28.29 4.18 0.56
CA TYR A 117 -28.48 3.63 -0.78
C TYR A 117 -27.78 4.48 -1.85
N PHE A 118 -27.91 5.80 -1.80
CA PHE A 118 -27.22 6.69 -2.73
C PHE A 118 -25.70 6.67 -2.55
N GLU A 119 -25.20 6.58 -1.32
CA GLU A 119 -23.77 6.38 -1.05
C GLU A 119 -23.26 5.08 -1.68
N ILE A 120 -23.98 3.97 -1.51
CA ILE A 120 -23.63 2.67 -2.11
C ILE A 120 -23.64 2.77 -3.64
N TYR A 121 -24.68 3.37 -4.22
CA TYR A 121 -24.77 3.56 -5.67
C TYR A 121 -23.58 4.37 -6.21
N HIS A 122 -23.21 5.44 -5.52
CA HIS A 122 -22.05 6.26 -5.86
C HIS A 122 -20.74 5.45 -5.78
N LEU A 123 -20.54 4.66 -4.73
CA LEU A 123 -19.35 3.80 -4.58
C LEU A 123 -19.27 2.74 -5.70
N VAL A 124 -20.39 2.13 -6.08
CA VAL A 124 -20.43 1.19 -7.23
C VAL A 124 -20.02 1.91 -8.52
N ARG A 125 -20.51 3.12 -8.75
CA ARG A 125 -20.11 3.93 -9.90
C ARG A 125 -18.61 4.23 -9.88
N MET A 126 -18.06 4.61 -8.73
CA MET A 126 -16.63 4.82 -8.55
C MET A 126 -15.83 3.56 -8.89
N MET A 127 -16.26 2.36 -8.48
CA MET A 127 -15.58 1.10 -8.83
C MET A 127 -15.45 0.91 -10.35
N HIS A 128 -16.42 1.38 -11.15
CA HIS A 128 -16.37 1.34 -12.60
C HIS A 128 -15.54 2.47 -13.22
N GLU A 129 -15.38 3.60 -12.52
CA GLU A 129 -14.60 4.75 -12.96
C GLU A 129 -13.10 4.60 -12.64
N THR A 130 -12.74 3.95 -11.53
CA THR A 130 -11.34 3.74 -11.13
C THR A 130 -10.50 3.07 -12.23
N PRO A 131 -10.91 1.95 -12.87
CA PRO A 131 -10.14 1.37 -13.98
C PRO A 131 -9.94 2.35 -15.15
N LYS A 132 -10.96 3.17 -15.47
CA LYS A 132 -10.90 4.16 -16.54
C LYS A 132 -9.90 5.27 -16.22
N LYS A 133 -9.93 5.79 -14.99
CA LYS A 133 -9.00 6.80 -14.47
C LYS A 133 -7.55 6.35 -14.61
N TRP A 134 -7.28 5.09 -14.26
CA TRP A 134 -5.93 4.54 -14.27
C TRP A 134 -5.51 3.92 -15.61
N GLN A 135 -6.36 3.97 -16.64
CA GLN A 135 -6.13 3.35 -17.95
C GLN A 135 -5.76 1.86 -17.83
N ILE A 136 -6.31 1.19 -16.82
CA ILE A 136 -6.08 -0.24 -16.63
C ILE A 136 -7.03 -0.94 -17.55
N GLU A 137 -6.50 -1.46 -18.64
CA GLU A 137 -7.18 -2.49 -19.40
C GLU A 137 -7.46 -3.64 -18.42
N PRO A 138 -8.74 -3.96 -18.16
CA PRO A 138 -9.05 -5.05 -17.24
C PRO A 138 -8.42 -6.30 -17.82
N GLU A 139 -7.48 -6.92 -17.08
CA GLU A 139 -6.73 -8.09 -17.56
C GLU A 139 -7.67 -9.23 -18.02
N PHE A 140 -8.91 -9.22 -17.51
CA PHE A 140 -9.99 -10.13 -17.90
C PHE A 140 -10.50 -9.98 -19.35
N PHE A 141 -10.43 -8.79 -19.97
CA PHE A 141 -10.81 -8.63 -21.38
C PHE A 141 -9.81 -9.27 -22.34
N ILE A 142 -8.55 -9.44 -21.93
CA ILE A 142 -7.54 -10.11 -22.75
C ILE A 142 -7.86 -11.60 -22.85
N THR A 143 -8.40 -12.22 -21.79
CA THR A 143 -8.85 -13.62 -21.83
C THR A 143 -10.06 -13.85 -22.73
N GLU A 144 -10.98 -12.88 -22.85
CA GLU A 144 -12.14 -12.99 -23.74
C GLU A 144 -11.82 -12.64 -25.19
N GLN A 145 -10.94 -11.66 -25.45
CA GLN A 145 -10.53 -11.35 -26.82
C GLN A 145 -9.58 -12.38 -27.44
N ILE A 146 -8.90 -13.20 -26.61
CA ILE A 146 -8.13 -14.36 -27.09
C ILE A 146 -9.05 -15.56 -27.38
N ARG A 147 -10.34 -15.53 -27.03
CA ARG A 147 -11.28 -16.49 -27.64
C ARG A 147 -11.46 -16.08 -29.11
N PRO A 148 -10.97 -16.86 -30.08
CA PRO A 148 -11.17 -16.52 -31.48
C PRO A 148 -12.67 -16.43 -31.75
N LYS A 149 -13.13 -15.24 -32.17
CA LYS A 149 -14.48 -14.99 -32.71
C LYS A 149 -14.70 -15.96 -33.88
N GLY A 150 -15.26 -17.12 -33.58
CA GLY A 150 -15.40 -18.23 -34.51
C GLY A 150 -15.45 -19.62 -33.86
N MET A 151 -15.05 -19.78 -32.59
CA MET A 151 -15.03 -21.11 -31.94
C MET A 151 -16.27 -21.46 -31.09
N GLU A 152 -17.15 -20.51 -30.76
CA GLU A 152 -18.16 -20.75 -29.71
C GLU A 152 -19.49 -21.38 -30.15
N SER A 153 -19.78 -21.57 -31.43
CA SER A 153 -21.05 -22.21 -31.86
C SER A 153 -20.91 -23.57 -32.54
N ALA A 154 -19.71 -23.94 -33.02
CA ALA A 154 -19.50 -25.21 -33.72
C ALA A 154 -18.87 -26.32 -32.85
N ALA A 155 -18.07 -25.97 -31.84
CA ALA A 155 -17.28 -26.95 -31.09
C ALA A 155 -17.96 -27.47 -29.80
N LEU A 156 -18.86 -26.70 -29.18
CA LEU A 156 -19.52 -27.12 -27.92
C LEU A 156 -20.86 -27.86 -28.12
N SER A 157 -21.41 -27.87 -29.34
CA SER A 157 -22.63 -28.62 -29.69
C SER A 157 -22.37 -29.96 -30.39
N LYS A 158 -21.11 -30.29 -30.70
CA LYS A 158 -20.71 -31.55 -31.38
C LYS A 158 -19.65 -32.36 -30.63
N VAL A 159 -19.59 -32.24 -29.31
CA VAL A 159 -18.99 -33.29 -28.45
C VAL A 159 -20.12 -34.13 -27.84
N GLN A 160 -21.05 -34.57 -28.69
CA GLN A 160 -21.54 -35.93 -28.52
C GLN A 160 -20.50 -36.82 -29.17
N ILE A 161 -19.70 -37.45 -28.33
CA ILE A 161 -18.76 -38.51 -28.67
C ILE A 161 -19.59 -39.64 -29.27
N LYS A 162 -19.84 -39.59 -30.58
CA LYS A 162 -19.92 -40.78 -31.40
C LYS A 162 -18.55 -40.95 -32.00
N GLY A 163 -17.86 -41.99 -31.56
CA GLY A 163 -16.59 -42.41 -32.13
C GLY A 163 -16.82 -42.79 -33.58
N GLU A 164 -16.44 -41.89 -34.47
CA GLU A 164 -16.12 -42.23 -35.85
C GLU A 164 -14.65 -41.86 -36.04
N GLU A 165 -13.85 -42.90 -36.25
CA GLU A 165 -12.45 -42.85 -36.64
C GLU A 165 -12.34 -42.22 -38.03
N ASN A 166 -12.49 -40.90 -38.12
CA ASN A 166 -12.09 -40.17 -39.32
C ASN A 166 -10.57 -39.99 -39.28
N THR A 167 -9.89 -40.76 -40.12
CA THR A 167 -8.44 -40.79 -40.35
C THR A 167 -7.90 -39.60 -41.14
N ASP A 168 -8.69 -38.53 -41.29
CA ASP A 168 -8.27 -37.37 -42.05
C ASP A 168 -7.46 -36.45 -41.14
N GLY A 169 -6.16 -36.38 -41.42
CA GLY A 169 -5.20 -35.56 -40.69
C GLY A 169 -5.59 -34.08 -40.65
N PRO A 170 -5.05 -33.31 -39.69
CA PRO A 170 -5.38 -31.90 -39.52
C PRO A 170 -5.14 -31.12 -40.82
N SER A 171 -6.14 -30.33 -41.22
CA SER A 171 -6.07 -29.47 -42.40
C SER A 171 -4.85 -28.56 -42.31
N GLN A 172 -4.23 -28.24 -43.46
CA GLN A 172 -3.13 -27.27 -43.53
C GLN A 172 -3.50 -25.92 -42.88
N GLU A 173 -4.77 -25.52 -42.96
CA GLU A 173 -5.27 -24.29 -42.37
C GLU A 173 -5.22 -24.33 -40.82
N ASP A 174 -5.49 -25.48 -40.21
CA ASP A 174 -5.42 -25.66 -38.75
C ASP A 174 -3.96 -25.61 -38.26
N LEU A 175 -3.04 -26.18 -39.05
CA LEU A 175 -1.60 -26.10 -38.79
C LEU A 175 -1.08 -24.66 -38.86
N GLU A 176 -1.56 -23.85 -39.80
CA GLU A 176 -1.19 -22.44 -39.90
C GLU A 176 -1.77 -21.61 -38.73
N ARG A 177 -3.00 -21.90 -38.31
CA ARG A 177 -3.60 -21.27 -37.13
C ARG A 177 -2.82 -21.60 -35.86
N LEU A 178 -2.43 -22.85 -35.65
CA LEU A 178 -1.62 -23.25 -34.50
C LEU A 178 -0.26 -22.53 -34.47
N LYS A 179 0.39 -22.38 -35.63
CA LYS A 179 1.64 -21.63 -35.74
C LYS A 179 1.47 -20.14 -35.41
N SER A 180 0.37 -19.51 -35.86
CA SER A 180 0.13 -18.10 -35.55
C SER A 180 -0.17 -17.88 -34.06
N PHE A 181 -0.93 -18.77 -33.41
CA PHE A 181 -1.13 -18.75 -31.97
C PHE A 181 0.17 -18.90 -31.19
N GLN A 182 1.03 -19.84 -31.60
CA GLN A 182 2.34 -20.04 -30.97
C GLN A 182 3.20 -18.76 -31.04
N ASN A 183 3.20 -18.07 -32.19
CA ASN A 183 3.92 -16.81 -32.36
C ASN A 183 3.41 -15.71 -31.41
N VAL A 184 2.09 -15.60 -31.22
CA VAL A 184 1.50 -14.62 -30.30
C VAL A 184 1.89 -14.91 -28.85
N LEU A 185 1.86 -16.17 -28.44
CA LEU A 185 2.30 -16.60 -27.10
C LEU A 185 3.78 -16.28 -26.87
N ASP A 186 4.64 -16.51 -27.86
CA ASP A 186 6.06 -16.21 -27.77
C ASP A 186 6.33 -14.69 -27.66
N VAL A 187 5.59 -13.86 -28.40
CA VAL A 187 5.69 -12.39 -28.30
C VAL A 187 5.27 -11.91 -26.91
N MET A 188 4.16 -12.44 -26.38
CA MET A 188 3.71 -12.11 -25.02
C MET A 188 4.71 -12.57 -23.95
N ALA A 189 5.27 -13.76 -24.08
CA ALA A 189 6.30 -14.28 -23.17
C ALA A 189 7.54 -13.37 -23.16
N LYS A 190 8.03 -12.97 -24.35
CA LYS A 190 9.15 -12.02 -24.49
C LYS A 190 8.85 -10.66 -23.85
N LYS A 191 7.62 -10.14 -23.99
CA LYS A 191 7.19 -8.87 -23.36
C LYS A 191 7.19 -8.98 -21.84
N ARG A 192 6.66 -10.07 -21.28
CA ARG A 192 6.67 -10.34 -19.83
C ARG A 192 8.10 -10.43 -19.28
N GLU A 193 9.00 -11.09 -20.01
CA GLU A 193 10.41 -11.20 -19.59
C GLU A 193 11.12 -9.84 -19.59
N LYS A 194 10.88 -9.00 -20.61
CA LYS A 194 11.39 -7.61 -20.66
C LYS A 194 10.89 -6.77 -19.48
N ASN A 195 9.60 -6.84 -19.17
CA ASN A 195 9.01 -6.13 -18.03
C ASN A 195 9.58 -6.63 -16.70
N LYS A 196 9.79 -7.94 -16.54
CA LYS A 196 10.43 -8.52 -15.35
C LYS A 196 11.87 -8.03 -15.19
N LYS A 197 12.64 -7.93 -16.28
CA LYS A 197 14.01 -7.37 -16.28
C LYS A 197 14.00 -5.88 -15.90
N MET A 198 13.07 -5.09 -16.43
CA MET A 198 12.93 -3.68 -16.11
C MET A 198 12.57 -3.46 -14.63
N LYS A 199 11.57 -4.19 -14.11
CA LYS A 199 11.20 -4.15 -12.69
C LYS A 199 12.38 -4.52 -11.79
N ARG A 200 13.15 -5.56 -12.12
CA ARG A 200 14.37 -5.92 -11.38
C ARG A 200 15.41 -4.80 -11.35
N LYS A 201 15.60 -4.06 -12.45
CA LYS A 201 16.48 -2.88 -12.49
C LYS A 201 15.98 -1.77 -11.57
N ILE A 202 14.68 -1.46 -11.62
CA ILE A 202 14.05 -0.45 -10.75
C ILE A 202 14.20 -0.83 -9.27
N TYR A 203 13.88 -2.07 -8.89
CA TYR A 203 14.05 -2.52 -7.51
C TYR A 203 15.51 -2.52 -7.05
N LYS A 204 16.44 -2.83 -7.95
CA LYS A 204 17.88 -2.73 -7.66
C LYS A 204 18.29 -1.27 -7.39
N GLN A 205 17.84 -0.33 -8.22
CA GLN A 205 18.08 1.10 -8.01
C GLN A 205 17.47 1.60 -6.69
N ILE A 206 16.23 1.23 -6.38
CA ILE A 206 15.57 1.60 -5.12
C ILE A 206 16.32 1.01 -3.91
N ARG A 207 16.79 -0.24 -4.02
CA ARG A 207 17.57 -0.86 -2.96
C ARG A 207 18.93 -0.18 -2.77
N GLU A 208 19.60 0.18 -3.87
CA GLU A 208 20.87 0.90 -3.84
C GLU A 208 20.70 2.28 -3.22
N THR A 209 19.68 3.06 -3.62
CA THR A 209 19.38 4.37 -3.01
C THR A 209 19.05 4.24 -1.53
N PHE A 210 18.27 3.22 -1.14
CA PHE A 210 17.96 2.96 0.25
C PHE A 210 19.22 2.60 1.07
N LEU A 211 20.07 1.71 0.56
CA LEU A 211 21.32 1.34 1.24
C LEU A 211 22.31 2.51 1.33
N THR A 212 22.39 3.38 0.32
CA THR A 212 23.18 4.61 0.40
C THR A 212 22.62 5.61 1.42
N ASN A 213 21.30 5.66 1.61
CA ASN A 213 20.65 6.50 2.63
C ASN A 213 20.93 5.97 4.04
N VAL A 214 20.81 4.66 4.25
CA VAL A 214 21.05 4.02 5.56
C VAL A 214 22.52 4.10 5.99
N THR A 215 23.46 4.11 5.05
CA THR A 215 24.90 4.18 5.34
C THR A 215 25.41 5.60 5.64
N GLY A 216 24.52 6.59 5.76
CA GLY A 216 24.82 7.89 6.39
C GLY A 216 25.73 8.83 5.59
N LYS A 217 25.93 8.59 4.29
CA LYS A 217 26.81 9.41 3.42
C LYS A 217 26.05 10.33 2.47
N MET A 218 24.73 10.40 2.52
CA MET A 218 23.99 11.36 1.70
C MET A 218 23.94 12.74 2.37
N ASN A 219 24.53 13.72 1.70
CA ASN A 219 24.39 15.12 2.05
C ASN A 219 23.01 15.59 1.59
N TYR A 220 22.02 15.47 2.48
CA TYR A 220 20.61 15.74 2.20
C TYR A 220 20.36 17.14 1.62
N SER A 221 21.25 18.11 1.85
CA SER A 221 21.08 19.49 1.36
C SER A 221 20.96 19.61 -0.15
N ASP A 222 21.60 18.72 -0.93
CA ASP A 222 21.59 18.84 -2.39
C ASP A 222 20.35 18.21 -3.03
N ILE A 223 19.74 17.21 -2.38
CA ILE A 223 18.46 16.62 -2.82
C ILE A 223 17.31 17.60 -2.55
N TYR A 224 17.34 18.29 -1.41
CA TYR A 224 16.30 19.27 -1.07
C TYR A 224 16.33 20.54 -1.93
N LYS A 225 17.49 20.95 -2.47
CA LYS A 225 17.57 22.10 -3.40
C LYS A 225 16.74 21.91 -4.68
N HIS A 226 16.52 20.67 -5.11
CA HIS A 226 15.70 20.37 -6.28
C HIS A 226 14.24 20.07 -5.94
N MET A 227 13.95 19.65 -4.70
CA MET A 227 12.59 19.46 -4.17
C MET A 227 11.97 20.75 -3.60
N GLN A 228 12.73 21.83 -3.44
CA GLN A 228 12.21 23.16 -3.10
C GLN A 228 11.46 23.86 -4.25
N LYS A 229 11.04 23.14 -5.29
CA LYS A 229 9.91 23.63 -6.10
C LYS A 229 8.72 23.70 -5.15
N LYS A 230 8.20 24.90 -4.92
CA LYS A 230 6.99 25.20 -4.12
C LYS A 230 5.95 24.07 -4.24
N TYR A 231 6.00 23.09 -3.34
CA TYR A 231 4.85 22.27 -3.07
C TYR A 231 3.88 23.23 -2.39
N ASN A 232 2.67 23.38 -2.93
CA ASN A 232 1.58 24.04 -2.21
C ASN A 232 1.50 23.39 -0.82
N VAL A 233 1.88 24.13 0.22
CA VAL A 233 1.86 23.72 1.64
C VAL A 233 0.41 23.64 2.17
N GLN A 234 -0.55 23.53 1.27
CA GLN A 234 -1.97 23.46 1.55
C GLN A 234 -2.49 22.17 0.91
N TRP A 235 -2.06 21.04 1.46
CA TRP A 235 -2.89 19.84 1.40
C TRP A 235 -3.87 19.95 2.57
N PRO A 236 -5.18 19.91 2.33
CA PRO A 236 -6.12 19.86 3.42
C PRO A 236 -5.91 18.52 4.14
N ILE A 237 -5.82 18.58 5.47
CA ILE A 237 -5.86 17.41 6.34
C ILE A 237 -7.28 16.81 6.39
N ASP A 238 -8.23 17.43 5.68
CA ASP A 238 -9.52 16.87 5.35
C ASP A 238 -9.39 16.11 4.02
N TYR A 239 -9.62 14.81 4.03
CA TYR A 239 -10.14 14.13 2.84
C TYR A 239 -11.56 14.67 2.59
N GLY A 240 -11.63 15.91 2.12
CA GLY A 240 -12.84 16.58 1.64
C GLY A 240 -13.29 15.91 0.35
N TRP A 241 -13.88 14.72 0.49
CA TRP A 241 -14.81 14.16 -0.47
C TRP A 241 -16.22 14.36 0.10
N GLU A 242 -16.43 15.46 0.84
CA GLU A 242 -17.76 16.01 1.04
C GLU A 242 -18.34 16.18 -0.35
N ILE A 243 -19.31 15.32 -0.63
CA ILE A 243 -20.11 15.30 -1.83
C ILE A 243 -20.70 16.71 -1.95
N ASP A 244 -20.24 17.50 -2.91
CA ASP A 244 -20.98 18.67 -3.36
C ASP A 244 -22.33 18.15 -3.87
N TYR A 245 -23.38 18.33 -3.07
CA TYR A 245 -24.76 17.97 -3.39
C TYR A 245 -25.41 18.95 -4.38
N GLU A 246 -24.64 19.83 -5.02
CA GLU A 246 -25.13 20.75 -6.07
C GLU A 246 -24.97 20.11 -7.46
N TRP A 247 -25.87 19.18 -7.79
CA TRP A 247 -26.21 18.81 -9.16
C TRP A 247 -27.66 18.34 -9.28
#